data_AF-Q5JPB9-F1
#
_entry.id   AF-Q5JPB9-F1
#
_cell.length_a   1.000
_cell.length_b   1.000
_cell.length_c   1.000
_cell.angle_alpha   90.00
_cell.angle_beta   90.00
_cell.angle_gamma   90.00
#
_symmetry.space_group_name_H-M   'P 1'
#
loop_
_entity.id
_entity.type
_entity.pdbx_description
1 polymer ?
#
loop_
_entity_poly.entity_id
_entity_poly.type
_entity_poly.pdbx_seq_one_letter_code
_entity_poly.pdbx_strand_id
1 'polypeptide(L)'
;MTEDSQRNFRSVYYEKVGFRGVEEKKSLEILLKDDRLGILPPHHESHAKVMMYRKEQYLDVLHALKVVRFVSDATPQAEVYLRMYQLESGKLPRSPSFPL
;
A
#
# COMPACT_ATOMS: atom_id res chain seq x y z
N MET A 1 -19.21 16.20 -26.14
CA MET A 1 -18.98 14.87 -25.54
C MET A 1 -17.61 14.92 -24.89
N THR A 2 -17.56 15.11 -23.57
CA THR A 2 -16.32 15.31 -22.82
C THR A 2 -15.72 13.96 -22.45
N GLU A 3 -14.81 13.48 -23.30
CA GLU A 3 -13.89 12.40 -22.93
C GLU A 3 -12.84 12.99 -21.99
N ASP A 4 -13.15 12.95 -20.69
CA ASP A 4 -12.14 13.17 -19.65
C ASP A 4 -11.19 11.97 -19.70
N SER A 5 -10.17 12.11 -20.55
CA SER A 5 -9.04 11.22 -20.69
C SER A 5 -8.55 10.86 -19.30
N GLN A 6 -8.84 9.63 -18.84
CA GLN A 6 -8.40 9.12 -17.56
C GLN A 6 -6.90 9.33 -17.45
N ARG A 7 -6.49 10.40 -16.75
CA ARG A 7 -5.08 10.66 -16.47
C ARG A 7 -4.52 9.39 -15.87
N ASN A 8 -3.56 8.77 -16.58
CA ASN A 8 -2.92 7.53 -16.17
C ASN A 8 -2.59 7.66 -14.67
N PHE A 9 -2.97 6.68 -13.84
CA PHE A 9 -2.80 6.71 -12.39
C PHE A 9 -1.39 7.17 -11.98
N ARG A 10 -0.38 6.83 -12.79
CA ARG A 10 1.01 7.30 -12.64
C ARG A 10 1.15 8.82 -12.69
N SER A 11 0.49 9.47 -13.65
CA SER A 11 0.46 10.94 -13.77
C SER A 11 -0.16 11.59 -12.54
N VAL A 12 -1.27 11.04 -12.04
CA VAL A 12 -1.97 11.56 -10.86
C VAL A 12 -1.14 11.37 -9.59
N TYR A 13 -0.48 10.22 -9.44
CA TYR A 13 0.40 9.94 -8.31
C TYR A 13 1.58 10.92 -8.28
N TYR A 14 2.32 11.08 -9.39
CA TYR A 14 3.49 11.96 -9.46
C TYR A 14 3.14 13.44 -9.26
N GLU A 15 1.99 13.89 -9.75
CA GLU A 15 1.47 15.24 -9.52
C GLU A 15 1.18 15.46 -8.02
N LYS A 16 0.57 14.47 -7.34
CA LYS A 16 0.28 14.53 -5.90
C LYS A 16 1.55 14.54 -5.03
N VAL A 17 2.60 13.84 -5.44
CA VAL A 17 3.88 13.79 -4.68
C VAL A 17 4.87 14.89 -5.08
N GLY A 18 4.47 15.82 -5.96
CA GLY A 18 5.21 17.05 -6.24
C GLY A 18 6.36 16.94 -7.24
N PHE A 19 6.50 15.81 -7.95
CA PHE A 19 7.56 15.62 -8.94
C PHE A 19 7.19 16.30 -10.25
N ARG A 20 7.89 17.38 -10.58
CA ARG A 20 7.64 18.20 -11.79
C ARG A 20 8.74 18.01 -12.85
N GLY A 21 9.88 17.43 -12.49
CA GLY A 21 11.01 17.20 -13.40
C GLY A 21 10.98 15.85 -14.13
N VAL A 22 11.42 15.85 -15.40
CA VAL A 22 11.55 14.63 -16.23
C VAL A 22 12.55 13.64 -15.64
N GLU A 23 13.61 14.12 -14.98
CA GLU A 23 14.61 13.27 -14.32
C GLU A 23 14.09 12.64 -13.03
N GLU A 24 13.38 13.39 -12.20
CA GLU A 24 12.76 12.86 -10.97
C GLU A 24 11.74 11.76 -11.31
N LYS A 25 10.96 12.01 -12.37
CA LYS A 25 10.05 11.02 -12.94
C LYS A 25 10.82 9.78 -13.40
N LYS A 26 11.89 9.92 -14.19
CA LYS A 26 12.71 8.78 -14.65
C LYS A 26 13.36 8.01 -13.50
N SER A 27 13.88 8.68 -12.49
CA SER A 27 14.48 8.06 -11.30
C SER A 27 13.47 7.23 -10.53
N LEU A 28 12.23 7.70 -10.38
CA LEU A 28 11.13 6.92 -9.80
C LEU A 28 10.70 5.78 -10.70
N GLU A 29 10.66 5.96 -12.02
CA GLU A 29 10.36 4.86 -12.94
C GLU A 29 11.42 3.78 -12.87
N ILE A 30 12.70 4.14 -12.74
CA ILE A 30 13.80 3.20 -12.54
C ILE A 30 13.63 2.49 -11.21
N LEU A 31 13.40 3.22 -10.11
CA LEU A 31 13.22 2.63 -8.78
C LEU A 31 12.00 1.69 -8.69
N LEU A 32 10.91 2.03 -9.38
CA LEU A 32 9.69 1.21 -9.45
C LEU A 32 9.82 0.02 -10.42
N LYS A 33 10.69 0.13 -11.43
CA LYS A 33 11.08 -0.97 -12.32
C LYS A 33 12.18 -1.84 -11.72
N ASP A 34 12.84 -1.37 -10.67
CA ASP A 34 13.89 -2.12 -9.99
C ASP A 34 13.23 -3.24 -9.18
N ASP A 35 13.35 -4.47 -9.69
CA ASP A 35 12.85 -5.72 -9.07
C ASP A 35 13.35 -5.91 -7.62
N ARG A 36 14.37 -5.15 -7.21
CA ARG A 36 15.02 -5.23 -5.88
C ARG A 36 14.11 -4.90 -4.71
N LEU A 37 13.02 -4.15 -4.92
CA LEU A 37 12.05 -3.91 -3.86
C LEU A 37 11.12 -5.12 -3.64
N GLY A 38 11.13 -6.12 -4.54
CA GLY A 38 10.27 -7.31 -4.46
C GLY A 38 8.78 -7.00 -4.55
N ILE A 39 8.44 -5.75 -4.90
CA ILE A 39 7.06 -5.30 -5.04
C ILE A 39 6.54 -5.92 -6.34
N LEU A 40 6.79 -5.40 -7.52
CA LEU A 40 6.23 -6.04 -8.72
C LEU A 40 7.12 -7.21 -9.19
N PRO A 41 6.54 -8.32 -9.69
CA PRO A 41 7.34 -9.36 -10.31
C PRO A 41 7.97 -8.83 -11.62
N PRO A 42 9.08 -9.42 -12.09
CA PRO A 42 9.74 -9.02 -13.35
C PRO A 42 8.82 -9.10 -14.56
N HIS A 43 7.84 -10.02 -14.51
CA HIS A 43 6.86 -10.22 -15.56
C HIS A 43 5.71 -9.21 -15.44
N HIS A 44 5.72 -8.19 -16.28
CA HIS A 44 4.74 -7.09 -16.28
C HIS A 44 3.27 -7.54 -16.44
N GLU A 45 3.02 -8.63 -17.16
CA GLU A 45 1.69 -9.24 -17.31
C GLU A 45 1.09 -9.68 -15.96
N SER A 46 1.95 -10.03 -15.00
CA SER A 46 1.52 -10.43 -13.65
C SER A 46 1.28 -9.24 -12.72
N HIS A 47 1.63 -8.00 -13.11
CA HIS A 47 1.55 -6.83 -12.23
C HIS A 47 0.12 -6.58 -11.74
N ALA A 48 -0.87 -6.63 -12.63
CA ALA A 48 -2.27 -6.42 -12.25
C ALA A 48 -2.75 -7.46 -11.22
N LYS A 49 -2.41 -8.73 -11.46
CA LYS A 49 -2.77 -9.85 -10.57
C LYS A 49 -2.06 -9.75 -9.21
N VAL A 50 -0.77 -9.45 -9.20
CA VAL A 50 -0.01 -9.29 -7.95
C VAL A 50 -0.50 -8.09 -7.15
N MET A 51 -0.81 -6.97 -7.81
CA MET A 51 -1.36 -5.79 -7.13
C MET A 51 -2.76 -6.07 -6.55
N MET A 52 -3.59 -6.84 -7.26
CA MET A 52 -4.88 -7.30 -6.75
C MET A 52 -4.71 -8.10 -5.45
N TYR A 53 -3.86 -9.14 -5.46
CA TYR A 53 -3.62 -9.95 -4.26
C TYR A 53 -3.04 -9.15 -3.09
N ARG A 54 -2.14 -8.20 -3.36
CA ARG A 54 -1.63 -7.32 -2.30
C ARG A 54 -2.69 -6.42 -1.70
N LYS A 55 -3.61 -5.93 -2.54
CA LYS A 55 -4.73 -5.12 -2.07
C LYS A 55 -5.65 -5.95 -1.19
N GLU A 56 -5.96 -7.17 -1.59
CA GLU A 56 -6.76 -8.11 -0.80
C GLU A 56 -6.09 -8.42 0.54
N GLN A 57 -4.80 -8.81 0.52
CA GLN A 57 -4.04 -9.06 1.75
C GLN A 57 -4.04 -7.84 2.69
N TYR A 58 -3.82 -6.63 2.16
CA TYR A 58 -3.88 -5.41 2.96
C TYR A 58 -5.25 -5.22 3.63
N LEU A 59 -6.33 -5.44 2.88
CA LEU A 59 -7.69 -5.29 3.39
C LEU A 59 -8.01 -6.35 4.46
N ASP A 60 -7.57 -7.59 4.26
CA ASP A 60 -7.79 -8.68 5.21
C ASP A 60 -7.09 -8.41 6.55
N VAL A 61 -5.82 -8.00 6.51
CA VAL A 61 -5.05 -7.65 7.71
C VAL A 61 -5.65 -6.41 8.39
N LEU A 62 -6.05 -5.39 7.63
CA LEU A 62 -6.71 -4.20 8.18
C LEU A 62 -8.02 -4.57 8.87
N HIS A 63 -8.81 -5.43 8.24
CA HIS A 63 -10.08 -5.89 8.77
C HIS A 63 -9.88 -6.66 10.08
N ALA A 64 -8.92 -7.59 10.11
CA ALA A 64 -8.57 -8.32 11.33
C ALA A 64 -8.21 -7.38 12.48
N LEU A 65 -7.37 -6.36 12.22
CA LEU A 65 -6.99 -5.35 13.20
C LEU A 65 -8.17 -4.50 13.70
N LYS A 66 -9.16 -4.21 12.84
CA LYS A 66 -10.39 -3.51 13.24
C LYS A 66 -11.30 -4.40 14.10
N VAL A 67 -11.46 -5.68 13.74
CA VAL A 67 -12.27 -6.66 14.49
C VAL A 67 -11.72 -6.85 15.91
N VAL A 68 -10.40 -6.97 16.04
CA VAL A 68 -9.71 -7.09 17.34
C VAL A 68 -9.50 -5.73 18.03
N ARG A 69 -10.07 -4.65 17.48
CA ARG A 69 -10.09 -3.28 18.04
C ARG A 69 -8.71 -2.66 18.30
N PHE A 70 -7.70 -3.06 17.52
CA PHE A 70 -6.36 -2.47 17.57
C PHE A 70 -6.22 -1.20 16.74
N VAL A 71 -7.08 -1.02 15.74
CA VAL A 71 -7.11 0.18 14.89
C VAL A 71 -8.55 0.63 14.67
N SER A 72 -8.72 1.92 14.44
CA SER A 72 -9.99 2.57 14.11
C SER A 72 -9.81 3.50 12.92
N ASP A 73 -10.90 4.09 12.43
CA ASP A 73 -10.82 5.08 11.34
C ASP A 73 -10.11 6.38 11.76
N ALA A 74 -9.93 6.62 13.07
CA ALA A 74 -9.15 7.73 13.60
C ALA A 74 -7.65 7.41 13.77
N THR A 75 -7.25 6.15 13.60
CA THR A 75 -5.85 5.73 13.80
C THR A 75 -4.97 6.25 12.66
N PRO A 76 -3.86 6.96 12.94
CA PRO A 76 -2.95 7.42 11.90
C PRO A 76 -2.41 6.27 11.05
N GLN A 77 -2.29 6.49 9.74
CA GLN A 77 -1.86 5.45 8.79
C GLN A 77 -0.52 4.80 9.17
N ALA A 78 0.42 5.58 9.70
CA ALA A 78 1.71 5.08 10.17
C ALA A 78 1.56 4.04 11.31
N GLU A 79 0.63 4.27 12.23
CA GLU A 79 0.34 3.31 13.30
C GLU A 79 -0.38 2.08 12.75
N VAL A 80 -1.30 2.24 11.79
CA VAL A 80 -1.93 1.10 11.10
C VAL A 80 -0.88 0.16 10.52
N TYR A 81 0.11 0.68 9.80
CA TYR A 81 1.19 -0.13 9.23
C TYR A 81 2.04 -0.82 10.30
N LEU A 82 2.33 -0.13 11.41
CA LEU A 82 3.03 -0.75 12.53
C LEU A 82 2.23 -1.93 13.11
N ARG A 83 0.92 -1.78 13.29
CA ARG A 83 0.05 -2.88 13.78
C ARG A 83 -0.04 -4.03 12.79
N MET A 84 -0.08 -3.75 11.49
CA MET A 84 -0.06 -4.78 10.45
C MET A 84 1.23 -5.61 10.53
N TYR A 85 2.39 -4.95 10.60
CA TYR A 85 3.67 -5.63 10.77
C TYR A 85 3.72 -6.46 12.05
N GLN A 86 3.22 -5.92 13.18
CA GLN A 86 3.17 -6.66 14.44
C GLN A 86 2.27 -7.90 14.34
N LEU A 87 1.13 -7.82 13.67
CA LEU A 87 0.23 -8.96 13.44
C LEU A 87 0.89 -10.04 12.58
N GLU A 88 1.45 -9.68 11.41
CA GLU A 88 2.10 -10.63 10.50
C GLU A 88 3.36 -11.27 11.10
N SER A 89 4.10 -10.54 11.93
CA SER A 89 5.29 -11.05 12.63
C SER A 89 4.98 -11.81 13.92
N GLY A 90 3.70 -11.95 14.31
CA GLY A 90 3.29 -12.62 15.55
C GLY A 90 3.66 -11.86 16.83
N LYS A 91 3.97 -10.56 16.71
CA LYS A 91 4.37 -9.65 17.80
C LYS A 91 3.26 -8.68 18.21
N LEU A 92 2.02 -8.94 17.79
CA LEU A 92 0.90 -8.09 18.18
C LEU A 92 0.75 -8.17 19.71
N PRO A 93 0.74 -7.02 20.42
CA PRO A 93 0.54 -7.02 21.86
C PRO A 93 -0.78 -7.70 22.21
N ARG A 94 -0.93 -8.20 23.45
CA ARG A 94 -2.26 -8.60 23.93
C ARG A 94 -3.13 -7.35 24.04
N SER A 95 -4.35 -7.39 23.53
CA SER A 95 -5.27 -6.26 23.69
C SER A 95 -5.54 -6.04 25.18
N PRO A 96 -5.38 -4.82 25.71
CA PRO A 96 -5.81 -4.53 27.08
C PRO A 96 -7.33 -4.64 27.25
N SER A 97 -8.10 -4.65 26.16
CA SER A 97 -9.56 -4.76 26.15
C SER A 97 -10.11 -6.18 26.38
N PHE A 98 -9.25 -7.21 26.39
CA PHE A 98 -9.65 -8.60 26.67
C PHE A 98 -8.68 -9.25 27.69
N PRO A 99 -8.74 -8.86 28.98
CA PRO A 99 -8.14 -9.65 30.05
C PRO A 99 -8.97 -10.93 30.26
N LEU A 100 -8.28 -12.07 30.49
CA LEU A 100 -8.89 -13.36 30.82
C LEU A 100 -9.67 -13.29 32.15
#